data_AF-A0A183KJ30-F1
#
_entry.id   AF-A0A183KJ30-F1
#
_cell.length_a   1.000
_cell.length_b   1.000
_cell.length_c   1.000
_cell.angle_alpha   90.00
_cell.angle_beta   90.00
_cell.angle_gamma   90.00
#
_symmetry.space_group_name_H-M   'P 1'
#
loop_
_entity.id
_entity.type
_entity.pdbx_description
1 polymer ?
#
loop_
_entity_poly.entity_id
_entity_poly.type
_entity_poly.pdbx_seq_one_letter_code
_entity_poly.pdbx_strand_id
1 'polypeptide(L)'
;MLSCTTFYDEDDECCLTVDSLREARVVGQFDKKFILLIANAKSRHYQLFEEPFSKPHGYRYKHSYIIAVDQHAAHERILVEFFEKECLNHFEMSSNRATRELQLLKIFSRKISLKLSRRLVPDIFNLVNQEQVKLYWLLKYGFSAILDCNSMEQSIIVTMIPRVIPQSHSSEKLLRKIIASCIRVILLNQEESNVSIIHQIMQAIHPLLESRACHQAIRFGSKLSRKQMEKLIIELSRCRIPFQCAHGRPTCTLIKITDKEYD
;
A
#
# COMPACT_ATOMS: atom_id res chain seq x y z
N MET A 1 9.65 -12.94 -6.47
CA MET A 1 8.69 -13.55 -7.40
C MET A 1 8.04 -12.44 -8.21
N LEU A 2 7.94 -12.60 -9.53
CA LEU A 2 7.10 -11.73 -10.35
C LEU A 2 5.66 -11.96 -9.92
N SER A 3 4.91 -10.92 -9.57
CA SER A 3 3.50 -11.07 -9.22
C SER A 3 2.72 -11.59 -10.43
N CYS A 4 1.87 -12.58 -10.22
CA CYS A 4 0.95 -13.09 -11.22
C CYS A 4 -0.39 -13.44 -10.58
N THR A 5 -1.43 -13.53 -11.40
CA THR A 5 -2.73 -14.05 -11.00
C THR A 5 -3.20 -15.05 -12.03
N THR A 6 -3.76 -16.17 -11.57
CA THR A 6 -4.25 -17.25 -12.43
C THR A 6 -5.77 -17.16 -12.53
N PHE A 7 -6.27 -17.21 -13.75
CA PHE A 7 -7.68 -17.35 -14.09
C PHE A 7 -7.90 -18.71 -14.73
N TYR A 8 -9.11 -19.24 -14.59
CA TYR A 8 -9.55 -20.49 -15.21
C TYR A 8 -10.71 -20.17 -16.15
N ASP A 9 -10.62 -20.61 -17.40
CA ASP A 9 -11.72 -20.56 -18.39
C ASP A 9 -11.88 -21.97 -18.95
N GLU A 10 -12.92 -22.68 -18.50
CA GLU A 10 -13.14 -24.11 -18.75
C GLU A 10 -11.91 -24.97 -18.41
N ASP A 11 -11.15 -25.40 -19.42
CA ASP A 11 -9.94 -26.24 -19.33
C ASP A 11 -8.62 -25.46 -19.44
N ASP A 12 -8.68 -24.16 -19.76
CA ASP A 12 -7.50 -23.32 -19.94
C ASP A 12 -7.13 -22.57 -18.65
N GLU A 13 -5.90 -22.83 -18.18
CA GLU A 13 -5.27 -22.03 -17.13
C GLU A 13 -4.63 -20.78 -17.76
N CYS A 14 -4.95 -19.59 -17.26
CA CYS A 14 -4.44 -18.32 -17.76
C CYS A 14 -3.74 -17.52 -16.65
N CYS A 15 -2.42 -17.41 -16.74
CA CYS A 15 -1.59 -16.64 -15.83
C CYS A 15 -1.37 -15.23 -16.38
N LEU A 16 -2.03 -14.25 -15.79
CA LEU A 16 -1.75 -12.84 -16.04
C LEU A 16 -0.53 -12.42 -15.22
N THR A 17 0.53 -12.03 -15.92
CA THR A 17 1.77 -11.55 -15.30
C THR A 17 1.87 -10.03 -15.34
N VAL A 18 2.76 -9.45 -14.53
CA VAL A 18 3.08 -8.02 -14.60
C VAL A 18 3.52 -7.59 -16.01
N ASP A 19 4.29 -8.43 -16.71
CA ASP A 19 4.72 -8.15 -18.08
C ASP A 19 3.54 -8.17 -19.06
N SER A 20 2.61 -9.11 -18.88
CA SER A 20 1.35 -9.14 -19.65
C SER A 20 0.55 -7.84 -19.47
N LEU A 21 0.48 -7.32 -18.24
CA LEU A 21 -0.20 -6.05 -17.94
C LEU A 21 0.53 -4.85 -18.58
N ARG A 22 1.87 -4.87 -18.58
CA ARG A 22 2.71 -3.79 -19.14
C ARG A 22 2.64 -3.73 -20.66
N GLU A 23 2.56 -4.89 -21.31
CA GLU A 23 2.47 -5.01 -22.78
C GLU A 23 1.04 -4.91 -23.30
N ALA A 24 0.04 -4.89 -22.40
CA ALA A 24 -1.36 -4.86 -22.79
C ALA A 24 -1.76 -3.56 -23.50
N ARG A 25 -2.58 -3.69 -24.54
CA ARG A 25 -3.19 -2.57 -25.25
C ARG A 25 -4.45 -2.11 -24.54
N VAL A 26 -4.51 -0.83 -24.17
CA VAL A 26 -5.76 -0.22 -23.68
C VAL A 26 -6.75 -0.10 -24.83
N VAL A 27 -7.91 -0.72 -24.68
CA VAL A 27 -9.02 -0.65 -25.65
C VAL A 27 -9.87 0.58 -25.36
N GLY A 28 -10.28 0.74 -24.10
CA GLY A 28 -11.19 1.81 -23.72
C GLY A 28 -11.72 1.64 -22.30
N GLN A 29 -12.67 2.50 -21.96
CA GLN A 29 -13.35 2.48 -20.67
C GLN A 29 -14.74 1.85 -20.84
N PHE A 30 -15.11 0.94 -19.93
CA PHE A 30 -16.43 0.35 -19.87
C PHE A 30 -17.18 0.83 -18.62
N ASP A 31 -18.43 1.27 -18.80
CA ASP A 31 -19.34 1.79 -17.77
C ASP A 31 -18.73 2.86 -16.84
N LYS A 32 -17.67 3.56 -17.28
CA LYS A 32 -16.89 4.50 -16.46
C LYS A 32 -16.39 3.90 -15.13
N LYS A 33 -16.17 2.58 -15.11
CA LYS A 33 -15.75 1.80 -13.94
C LYS A 33 -14.55 0.91 -14.25
N PHE A 34 -14.52 0.36 -15.46
CA PHE A 34 -13.50 -0.60 -15.86
C PHE A 34 -12.68 -0.06 -17.02
N ILE A 35 -11.39 -0.40 -17.03
CA ILE A 35 -10.50 -0.21 -18.17
C ILE A 35 -10.36 -1.57 -18.84
N LEU A 36 -10.70 -1.65 -20.12
CA LEU A 36 -10.57 -2.86 -20.92
C LEU A 36 -9.20 -2.91 -21.58
N LEU A 37 -8.53 -4.05 -21.43
CA LEU A 37 -7.22 -4.33 -22.00
C LEU A 37 -7.28 -5.53 -22.92
N ILE A 38 -6.43 -5.53 -23.95
CA ILE A 38 -6.07 -6.72 -24.72
C ILE A 38 -4.62 -7.07 -24.38
N ALA A 39 -4.37 -8.26 -23.85
CA ALA A 39 -3.03 -8.77 -23.53
C ALA A 39 -2.75 -10.07 -24.29
N ASN A 40 -1.50 -10.26 -24.72
CA ASN A 40 -1.11 -11.49 -25.43
C ASN A 40 -0.87 -12.64 -24.44
N ALA A 41 -1.36 -13.83 -24.79
CA ALA A 41 -1.00 -15.08 -24.14
C ALA A 41 0.44 -15.44 -24.46
N LYS A 42 1.35 -15.27 -23.50
CA LYS A 42 2.70 -15.83 -23.63
C LYS A 42 2.69 -17.31 -23.23
N SER A 43 3.32 -18.11 -24.08
CA SER A 43 3.23 -19.58 -24.21
C SER A 43 3.67 -20.44 -23.02
N ARG A 44 3.93 -19.88 -21.83
CA ARG A 44 4.34 -20.72 -20.67
C ARG A 44 3.24 -21.67 -20.20
N HIS A 45 1.98 -21.41 -20.54
CA HIS A 45 0.85 -22.31 -20.27
C HIS A 45 0.82 -23.56 -21.16
N TYR A 46 1.22 -23.46 -22.42
CA TYR A 46 1.12 -24.58 -23.36
C TYR A 46 2.13 -25.70 -23.10
N GLN A 47 3.20 -25.44 -22.34
CA GLN A 47 4.21 -26.47 -22.06
C GLN A 47 3.80 -27.46 -20.94
N LEU A 48 2.76 -27.16 -20.15
CA LEU A 48 2.33 -28.02 -19.04
C LEU A 48 1.28 -29.06 -19.43
N PHE A 49 0.58 -28.86 -20.56
CA PHE A 49 -0.51 -29.72 -21.03
C PHE A 49 -0.18 -30.55 -22.28
N GLU A 50 1.05 -30.49 -22.79
CA GLU A 50 1.51 -31.47 -23.79
C GLU A 50 1.79 -32.80 -23.08
N GLU A 51 0.82 -33.72 -23.12
CA GLU A 51 1.12 -35.15 -22.96
C GLU A 51 2.19 -35.56 -23.99
N PRO A 52 3.11 -36.50 -23.67
CA PRO A 52 4.31 -36.77 -24.48
C PRO A 52 4.06 -37.36 -25.87
N PHE A 53 2.80 -37.48 -26.31
CA PHE A 53 2.39 -38.18 -27.52
C PHE A 53 1.42 -37.35 -28.38
N SER A 54 1.76 -36.11 -28.72
CA SER A 54 1.15 -35.46 -29.89
C SER A 54 2.19 -34.75 -30.77
N LYS A 55 1.98 -34.91 -32.08
CA LYS A 55 2.88 -34.72 -33.23
C LYS A 55 3.63 -33.37 -33.31
N PRO A 56 4.76 -33.31 -34.04
CA PRO A 56 5.60 -32.12 -34.15
C PRO A 56 5.03 -31.12 -35.16
N HIS A 57 3.92 -30.46 -34.85
CA HIS A 57 3.39 -29.36 -35.68
C HIS A 57 3.24 -28.10 -34.82
N GLY A 58 4.12 -27.13 -35.10
CA GLY A 58 4.22 -25.85 -34.39
C GLY A 58 3.01 -24.93 -34.61
N TYR A 59 1.92 -25.21 -33.91
CA TYR A 59 0.82 -24.26 -33.74
C TYR A 59 1.05 -23.45 -32.47
N ARG A 60 1.73 -22.32 -32.60
CA ARG A 60 1.63 -21.22 -31.62
C ARG A 60 0.25 -20.60 -31.79
N TYR A 61 -0.75 -21.08 -31.06
CA TYR A 61 -1.98 -20.32 -30.95
C TYR A 61 -1.68 -19.00 -30.23
N LYS A 62 -1.78 -17.88 -30.95
CA LYS A 62 -1.68 -16.54 -30.38
C LYS A 62 -3.03 -16.19 -29.75
N HIS A 63 -3.27 -16.71 -28.56
CA HIS A 63 -4.42 -16.29 -27.79
C HIS A 63 -4.22 -14.85 -27.30
N SER A 64 -5.27 -14.05 -27.38
CA SER A 64 -5.36 -12.74 -26.75
C SER A 64 -6.39 -12.79 -25.63
N TYR A 65 -6.18 -12.00 -24.59
CA TYR A 65 -7.06 -11.92 -23.43
C TYR A 65 -7.72 -10.56 -23.37
N ILE A 66 -9.04 -10.55 -23.20
CA ILE A 66 -9.76 -9.35 -22.80
C ILE A 66 -9.79 -9.33 -21.28
N ILE A 67 -9.19 -8.30 -20.68
CA ILE A 67 -9.10 -8.13 -19.22
C ILE A 67 -9.85 -6.86 -18.86
N ALA A 68 -10.69 -6.94 -17.82
CA ALA A 68 -11.28 -5.76 -17.20
C ALA A 68 -10.52 -5.41 -15.92
N VAL A 69 -9.98 -4.20 -15.86
CA VAL A 69 -9.32 -3.65 -14.68
C VAL A 69 -10.29 -2.70 -14.00
N ASP A 70 -10.56 -2.92 -12.71
CA ASP A 70 -11.32 -1.99 -11.88
C ASP A 70 -10.49 -0.72 -11.67
N GLN A 71 -10.95 0.40 -12.23
CA GLN A 71 -10.19 1.65 -12.22
C GLN A 71 -10.01 2.21 -10.82
N HIS A 72 -10.96 1.95 -9.91
CA HIS A 72 -10.91 2.44 -8.54
C HIS A 72 -9.91 1.60 -7.76
N ALA A 73 -10.09 0.27 -7.75
CA ALA A 73 -9.24 -0.66 -7.03
C ALA A 73 -7.77 -0.61 -7.50
N ALA A 74 -7.55 -0.47 -8.82
CA ALA A 74 -6.22 -0.28 -9.38
C ALA A 74 -5.57 1.02 -8.89
N HIS A 75 -6.29 2.14 -8.94
CA HIS A 75 -5.73 3.41 -8.49
C HIS A 75 -5.51 3.45 -6.97
N GLU A 76 -6.38 2.82 -6.18
CA GLU A 76 -6.16 2.62 -4.75
C GLU A 76 -4.86 1.87 -4.48
N ARG A 77 -4.60 0.75 -5.18
CA ARG A 77 -3.36 -0.03 -5.03
C ARG A 77 -2.12 0.81 -5.37
N ILE A 78 -2.15 1.55 -6.48
CA ILE A 78 -1.06 2.45 -6.88
C ILE A 78 -0.78 3.46 -5.77
N LEU A 79 -1.82 4.10 -5.24
CA LEU A 79 -1.69 5.13 -4.21
C LEU A 79 -1.20 4.56 -2.87
N VAL A 80 -1.70 3.41 -2.43
CA VAL A 80 -1.23 2.77 -1.18
C VAL A 80 0.26 2.47 -1.26
N GLU A 81 0.72 1.79 -2.31
CA GLU A 81 2.15 1.46 -2.44
C GLU A 81 3.02 2.70 -2.60
N PHE A 82 2.52 3.74 -3.28
CA PHE A 82 3.19 5.03 -3.34
C PHE A 82 3.35 5.66 -1.95
N PHE A 83 2.28 5.73 -1.15
CA PHE A 83 2.34 6.29 0.20
C PHE A 83 3.20 5.44 1.14
N GLU A 84 3.17 4.11 1.01
CA GLU A 84 4.04 3.21 1.76
C GLU A 84 5.51 3.54 1.51
N LYS A 85 5.88 3.74 0.23
CA LYS A 85 7.24 4.11 -0.16
C LYS A 85 7.64 5.48 0.38
N GLU A 86 6.74 6.47 0.33
CA GLU A 86 6.99 7.79 0.92
C GLU A 86 7.24 7.70 2.43
N CYS A 87 6.41 6.93 3.15
CA CYS A 87 6.56 6.72 4.58
C CYS A 87 7.85 5.97 4.93
N LEU A 88 8.17 4.89 4.22
CA LEU A 88 9.37 4.09 4.46
C LEU A 88 10.63 4.96 4.30
N ASN A 89 10.73 5.68 3.18
CA ASN A 89 11.85 6.60 2.93
C ASN A 89 11.97 7.66 4.04
N HIS A 90 10.83 8.22 4.50
CA HIS A 90 10.83 9.20 5.58
C HIS A 90 11.35 8.63 6.89
N PHE A 91 10.89 7.45 7.31
CA PHE A 91 11.34 6.83 8.56
C PHE A 91 12.79 6.37 8.52
N GLU A 92 13.25 5.83 7.39
CA GLU A 92 14.66 5.50 7.19
C GLU A 92 15.53 6.76 7.29
N MET A 93 15.17 7.83 6.58
CA MET A 93 15.87 9.12 6.66
C MET A 93 15.85 9.72 8.08
N SER A 94 14.71 9.70 8.76
CA SER A 94 14.56 10.21 10.13
C SER A 94 15.46 9.46 11.10
N SER A 95 15.44 8.13 11.04
CA SER A 95 16.23 7.26 11.91
C SER A 95 17.75 7.47 11.73
N ASN A 96 18.18 7.73 10.49
CA ASN A 96 19.58 7.98 10.14
C ASN A 96 20.06 9.41 10.44
N ARG A 97 19.15 10.40 10.47
CA ARG A 97 19.48 11.82 10.73
C ARG A 97 19.35 12.20 12.20
N ALA A 98 18.51 11.50 12.96
CA ALA A 98 18.37 11.73 14.40
C ALA A 98 19.68 11.53 15.18
N THR A 99 20.62 10.77 14.62
CA THR A 99 21.99 10.60 15.14
C THR A 99 22.94 11.75 14.81
N ARG A 100 22.57 12.69 13.92
CA ARG A 100 23.47 13.76 13.43
C ARG A 100 22.97 15.17 13.75
N GLU A 101 21.69 15.48 13.54
CA GLU A 101 21.16 16.86 13.73
C GLU A 101 19.66 16.88 14.11
N LEU A 102 19.35 16.95 15.42
CA LEU A 102 17.96 17.00 15.91
C LEU A 102 17.16 18.23 15.47
N GLN A 103 17.82 19.33 15.11
CA GLN A 103 17.15 20.58 14.71
C GLN A 103 16.38 20.43 13.39
N LEU A 104 16.82 19.55 12.49
CA LEU A 104 16.15 19.31 11.21
C LEU A 104 14.89 18.44 11.34
N LEU A 105 14.73 17.67 12.42
CA LEU A 105 13.55 16.82 12.66
C LEU A 105 12.25 17.64 12.75
N LYS A 106 12.32 18.91 13.17
CA LYS A 106 11.18 19.84 13.18
C LYS A 106 10.62 20.12 11.77
N ILE A 107 11.44 19.98 10.72
CA ILE A 107 11.01 20.16 9.32
C ILE A 107 10.20 18.94 8.85
N PHE A 108 10.53 17.75 9.34
CA PHE A 108 9.93 16.48 8.92
C PHE A 108 8.72 16.06 9.73
N SER A 109 8.43 16.79 10.81
CA SER A 109 7.31 16.55 11.71
C SER A 109 6.34 17.72 11.71
N ARG A 110 5.11 17.45 12.13
CA ARG A 110 4.05 18.44 12.31
C ARG A 110 3.67 18.49 13.79
N LYS A 111 3.33 19.68 14.28
CA LYS A 111 2.78 19.84 15.62
C LYS A 111 1.34 19.35 15.64
N ILE A 112 0.96 18.68 16.72
CA ILE A 112 -0.41 18.24 17.01
C ILE A 112 -0.62 18.34 18.52
N SER A 113 -1.88 18.35 18.98
CA SER A 113 -2.22 18.12 20.38
C SER A 113 -3.17 16.93 20.45
N LEU A 114 -2.61 15.72 20.59
CA LEU A 114 -3.40 14.48 20.64
C LEU A 114 -3.26 13.85 22.02
N LYS A 115 -4.37 13.84 22.78
CA LYS A 115 -4.40 13.26 24.12
C LYS A 115 -4.60 11.74 24.06
N LEU A 116 -3.69 10.97 24.65
CA LEU A 116 -3.82 9.52 24.84
C LEU A 116 -4.05 9.26 26.33
N SER A 117 -5.28 8.98 26.74
CA SER A 117 -5.59 8.76 28.16
C SER A 117 -4.89 7.52 28.69
N ARG A 118 -4.54 7.52 29.98
CA ARG A 118 -3.92 6.36 30.65
C ARG A 118 -4.75 5.08 30.47
N ARG A 119 -6.08 5.19 30.39
CA ARG A 119 -6.97 4.04 30.12
C ARG A 119 -6.72 3.39 28.76
N LEU A 120 -6.37 4.19 27.74
CA LEU A 120 -6.08 3.71 26.39
C LEU A 120 -4.69 3.09 26.26
N VAL A 121 -3.71 3.63 27.00
CA VAL A 121 -2.29 3.26 26.90
C VAL A 121 -1.63 3.05 28.28
N PRO A 122 -2.15 2.14 29.13
CA PRO A 122 -1.69 2.02 30.52
C PRO A 122 -0.24 1.59 30.64
N ASP A 123 0.19 0.67 29.79
CA ASP A 123 1.57 0.18 29.65
C ASP A 123 2.55 1.28 29.25
N ILE A 124 2.23 2.05 28.20
CA ILE A 124 3.07 3.16 27.74
C ILE A 124 3.14 4.26 28.81
N PHE A 125 2.00 4.57 29.43
CA PHE A 125 1.92 5.57 30.48
C PHE A 125 2.78 5.19 31.68
N ASN A 126 2.65 3.96 32.18
CA ASN A 126 3.42 3.50 33.33
C ASN A 126 4.92 3.51 33.04
N LEU A 127 5.34 3.06 31.85
CA LEU A 127 6.73 3.08 31.41
C LEU A 127 7.31 4.51 31.39
N VAL A 128 6.62 5.44 30.74
CA VAL A 128 7.07 6.83 30.61
C VAL A 128 7.02 7.56 31.96
N ASN A 129 6.06 7.23 32.83
CA ASN A 129 5.98 7.80 34.17
C ASN A 129 7.15 7.38 35.06
N GLN A 130 7.67 6.17 34.90
CA GLN A 130 8.86 5.68 35.60
C GLN A 130 10.15 6.26 35.01
N GLU A 131 10.25 6.31 33.68
CA GLU A 131 11.47 6.72 32.97
C GLU A 131 11.15 7.74 31.86
N GLN A 132 10.92 9.00 32.23
CA GLN A 132 10.54 10.05 31.28
C GLN A 132 11.57 10.26 30.16
N VAL A 133 12.84 9.95 30.42
CA VAL A 133 13.92 9.98 29.43
C VAL A 133 13.62 9.12 28.20
N LYS A 134 12.79 8.08 28.33
CA LYS A 134 12.38 7.22 27.21
C LYS A 134 11.57 7.97 26.15
N LEU A 135 10.93 9.09 26.49
CA LEU A 135 10.24 9.94 25.50
C LEU A 135 11.18 10.49 24.42
N TYR A 136 12.48 10.60 24.72
CA TYR A 136 13.47 11.04 23.74
C TYR A 136 13.60 10.08 22.55
N TRP A 137 13.35 8.78 22.75
CA TRP A 137 13.40 7.77 21.67
C TRP A 137 12.37 8.02 20.57
N LEU A 138 11.24 8.66 20.91
CA LEU A 138 10.21 9.04 19.94
C LEU A 138 10.75 9.97 18.84
N LEU A 139 11.69 10.84 19.20
CA LEU A 139 12.26 11.84 18.29
C LEU A 139 12.99 11.19 17.12
N LYS A 140 13.59 10.01 17.32
CA LYS A 140 14.29 9.24 16.28
C LYS A 140 13.39 8.94 15.08
N TYR A 141 12.10 8.75 15.33
CA TYR A 141 11.09 8.46 14.32
C TYR A 141 10.15 9.65 14.07
N GLY A 142 10.54 10.86 14.48
CA GLY A 142 9.78 12.10 14.22
C GLY A 142 8.56 12.30 15.11
N PHE A 143 8.42 11.53 16.20
CA PHE A 143 7.36 11.69 17.19
C PHE A 143 7.86 12.50 18.39
N SER A 144 6.97 13.21 19.08
CA SER A 144 7.24 13.79 20.39
C SER A 144 5.98 13.76 21.22
N ALA A 145 6.15 13.54 22.52
CA ALA A 145 5.06 13.55 23.47
C ALA A 145 5.54 14.06 24.83
N ILE A 146 4.60 14.54 25.62
CA ILE A 146 4.80 14.95 27.01
C ILE A 146 3.84 14.18 27.91
N LEU A 147 4.24 13.97 29.15
CA LEU A 147 3.40 13.35 30.16
C LEU A 147 2.57 14.42 30.85
N ASP A 148 1.26 14.21 30.93
CA ASP A 148 0.34 15.02 31.73
C ASP A 148 -0.15 14.19 32.91
N CYS A 149 0.50 14.37 34.06
CA CYS A 149 0.17 13.72 35.33
C CYS A 149 -0.71 14.59 36.24
N ASN A 150 -0.86 15.88 35.91
CA ASN A 150 -1.51 16.88 36.78
C ASN A 150 -3.01 17.02 36.51
N SER A 151 -3.52 16.49 35.39
CA SER A 151 -4.94 16.49 35.09
C SER A 151 -5.68 15.34 35.80
N MET A 152 -6.99 15.55 36.01
CA MET A 152 -7.91 14.52 36.57
C MET A 152 -7.88 13.21 35.76
N GLU A 153 -7.60 13.31 34.46
CA GLU A 153 -7.42 12.16 33.59
C GLU A 153 -6.02 12.19 32.99
N GLN A 154 -5.09 11.59 33.75
CA GLN A 154 -3.69 11.43 33.37
C GLN A 154 -3.54 10.87 31.96
N SER A 155 -2.59 11.43 31.21
CA SER A 155 -2.45 11.12 29.79
C SER A 155 -1.05 11.36 29.25
N ILE A 156 -0.81 10.83 28.06
CA ILE A 156 0.32 11.20 27.22
C ILE A 156 -0.23 12.16 26.14
N ILE A 157 0.32 13.38 26.07
CA ILE A 157 -0.04 14.34 25.05
C ILE A 157 1.00 14.27 23.94
N VAL A 158 0.62 13.76 22.79
CA VAL A 158 1.47 13.74 21.60
C VAL A 158 1.51 15.14 21.03
N THR A 159 2.71 15.73 20.98
CA THR A 159 2.96 17.12 20.57
C THR A 159 3.47 17.21 19.14
N MET A 160 4.10 16.14 18.63
CA MET A 160 4.56 16.05 17.25
C MET A 160 4.39 14.64 16.68
N ILE A 161 4.06 14.58 15.39
CA ILE A 161 4.08 13.35 14.60
C ILE A 161 4.77 13.58 13.24
N PRO A 162 5.28 12.53 12.58
CA PRO A 162 5.80 12.61 11.21
C PRO A 162 4.81 13.21 10.23
N ARG A 163 5.28 14.06 9.31
CA ARG A 163 4.41 14.69 8.30
C ARG A 163 3.81 13.70 7.32
N VAL A 164 4.46 12.55 7.11
CA VAL A 164 3.98 11.50 6.22
C VAL A 164 2.74 10.78 6.74
N ILE A 165 2.48 10.82 8.06
CA ILE A 165 1.27 10.24 8.64
C ILE A 165 0.07 11.12 8.28
N PRO A 166 -0.92 10.59 7.53
CA PRO A 166 -2.07 11.37 7.16
C PRO A 166 -3.02 11.56 8.34
N GLN A 167 -3.65 12.73 8.37
CA GLN A 167 -4.66 13.09 9.37
C GLN A 167 -6.03 13.37 8.74
N SER A 168 -6.06 13.66 7.44
CA SER A 168 -7.30 13.87 6.72
C SER A 168 -8.02 12.54 6.47
N HIS A 169 -9.34 12.61 6.34
CA HIS A 169 -10.19 11.48 5.96
C HIS A 169 -10.17 10.25 6.89
N SER A 170 -9.63 10.39 8.10
CA SER A 170 -9.63 9.37 9.16
C SER A 170 -10.34 9.88 10.40
N SER A 171 -11.05 8.98 11.11
CA SER A 171 -11.66 9.35 12.40
C SER A 171 -10.57 9.63 13.44
N GLU A 172 -10.82 10.60 14.32
CA GLU A 172 -9.88 10.92 15.40
C GLU A 172 -9.60 9.70 16.30
N LYS A 173 -10.61 8.84 16.51
CA LYS A 173 -10.48 7.58 17.24
C LYS A 173 -9.46 6.64 16.59
N LEU A 174 -9.51 6.49 15.26
CA LEU A 174 -8.56 5.66 14.51
C LEU A 174 -7.14 6.26 14.60
N LEU A 175 -7.02 7.58 14.41
CA LEU A 175 -5.75 8.28 14.55
C LEU A 175 -5.13 8.06 15.94
N ARG A 176 -5.90 8.24 17.03
CA ARG A 176 -5.45 7.98 18.41
C ARG A 176 -4.96 6.55 18.59
N LYS A 177 -5.71 5.56 18.10
CA LYS A 177 -5.33 4.14 18.18
C LYS A 177 -4.00 3.87 17.45
N ILE A 178 -3.83 4.42 16.25
CA ILE A 178 -2.66 4.18 15.41
C ILE A 178 -1.42 4.89 15.96
N ILE A 179 -1.55 6.15 16.39
CA ILE A 179 -0.45 6.87 17.03
C ILE A 179 -0.03 6.18 18.35
N ALA A 180 -0.99 5.71 19.14
CA ALA A 180 -0.70 4.90 20.33
C ALA A 180 0.05 3.61 19.98
N SER A 181 -0.33 2.94 18.89
CA SER A 181 0.38 1.74 18.40
C SER A 181 1.81 2.05 17.98
N CYS A 182 2.04 3.15 17.26
CA CYS A 182 3.39 3.57 16.86
C CYS A 182 4.27 3.88 18.07
N ILE A 183 3.75 4.64 19.05
CA ILE A 183 4.47 4.96 20.28
C ILE A 183 4.81 3.68 21.06
N ARG A 184 3.88 2.72 21.12
CA ARG A 184 4.11 1.42 21.76
C ARG A 184 5.27 0.67 21.11
N VAL A 185 5.26 0.56 19.79
CA VAL A 185 6.34 -0.09 19.01
C VAL A 185 7.69 0.57 19.30
N ILE A 186 7.75 1.90 19.29
CA ILE A 186 9.02 2.63 19.52
C ILE A 186 9.55 2.43 20.94
N LEU A 187 8.66 2.49 21.94
CA LEU A 187 9.08 2.51 23.34
C LEU A 187 9.31 1.13 23.94
N LEU A 188 8.61 0.10 23.45
CA LEU A 188 8.72 -1.27 23.99
C LEU A 188 9.76 -2.15 23.29
N ASN A 189 10.15 -1.83 22.05
CA ASN A 189 11.06 -2.67 21.25
C ASN A 189 12.45 -2.01 21.06
N GLN A 190 13.00 -1.39 22.12
CA GLN A 190 14.24 -0.60 22.01
C GLN A 190 15.49 -1.42 21.64
N GLU A 191 15.49 -2.72 21.92
CA GLU A 191 16.59 -3.63 21.58
C GLU A 191 16.53 -4.13 20.13
N GLU A 192 15.42 -3.88 19.42
CA GLU A 192 15.27 -4.28 18.03
C GLU A 192 16.03 -3.36 17.07
N SER A 193 16.37 -3.90 15.89
CA SER A 193 16.98 -3.11 14.82
C SER A 193 16.03 -2.00 14.32
N ASN A 194 16.61 -0.89 13.83
CA ASN A 194 15.82 0.19 13.22
C ASN A 194 14.89 -0.30 12.12
N VAL A 195 15.36 -1.26 11.31
CA VAL A 195 14.60 -1.83 10.19
C VAL A 195 13.33 -2.51 10.72
N SER A 196 13.44 -3.28 11.80
CA SER A 196 12.28 -3.96 12.41
C SER A 196 11.29 -2.97 13.01
N ILE A 197 11.76 -1.97 13.75
CA ILE A 197 10.90 -0.92 14.34
C ILE A 197 10.17 -0.16 13.24
N ILE A 198 10.87 0.25 12.17
CA ILE A 198 10.26 0.94 11.02
C ILE A 198 9.20 0.05 10.37
N HIS A 199 9.49 -1.22 10.16
CA HIS A 199 8.52 -2.16 9.60
C HIS A 199 7.25 -2.27 10.45
N GLN A 200 7.38 -2.37 11.77
CA GLN A 200 6.24 -2.40 12.68
C GLN A 200 5.45 -1.08 12.71
N ILE A 201 6.14 0.08 12.62
CA ILE A 201 5.47 1.38 12.44
C ILE A 201 4.69 1.40 11.13
N MET A 202 5.29 0.92 10.03
CA MET A 202 4.63 0.84 8.72
C MET A 202 3.35 0.00 8.78
N GLN A 203 3.38 -1.15 9.46
CA GLN A 203 2.18 -1.96 9.69
C GLN A 203 1.13 -1.21 10.51
N ALA A 204 1.54 -0.49 11.56
CA ALA A 204 0.62 0.25 12.40
C ALA A 204 -0.09 1.40 11.65
N ILE A 205 0.62 2.09 10.75
CA ILE A 205 0.04 3.22 9.99
C ILE A 205 -0.70 2.80 8.72
N HIS A 206 -0.54 1.55 8.26
CA HIS A 206 -1.12 1.06 7.02
C HIS A 206 -2.63 1.39 6.86
N PRO A 207 -3.49 1.25 7.88
CA PRO A 207 -4.91 1.60 7.74
C PRO A 207 -5.18 3.09 7.45
N LEU A 208 -4.30 4.00 7.89
CA LEU A 208 -4.40 5.42 7.52
C LEU A 208 -4.00 5.65 6.06
N LEU A 209 -3.06 4.85 5.54
CA LEU A 209 -2.64 4.92 4.13
C LEU A 209 -3.73 4.38 3.21
N GLU A 210 -4.37 3.27 3.56
CA GLU A 210 -5.54 2.74 2.85
C GLU A 210 -6.69 3.75 2.83
N SER A 211 -7.02 4.32 4.00
CA SER A 211 -8.03 5.38 4.10
C SER A 211 -7.70 6.57 3.20
N ARG A 212 -6.45 7.05 3.24
CA ARG A 212 -5.98 8.15 2.39
C ARG A 212 -6.09 7.81 0.90
N ALA A 213 -5.70 6.60 0.50
CA ALA A 213 -5.73 6.13 -0.88
C ALA A 213 -7.16 6.02 -1.40
N CYS A 214 -8.08 5.42 -0.64
CA CYS A 214 -9.49 5.31 -1.00
C CYS A 214 -10.12 6.68 -1.28
N HIS A 215 -9.75 7.70 -0.50
CA HIS A 215 -10.28 9.05 -0.69
C HIS A 215 -9.73 9.76 -1.92
N GLN A 216 -8.47 9.48 -2.30
CA GLN A 216 -7.78 10.10 -3.44
C GLN A 216 -7.91 9.30 -4.75
N ALA A 217 -8.32 8.04 -4.68
CA ALA A 217 -8.47 7.18 -5.82
C ALA A 217 -9.55 7.67 -6.79
N ILE A 218 -9.44 7.22 -8.04
CA ILE A 218 -10.42 7.56 -9.09
C ILE A 218 -11.74 6.92 -8.68
N ARG A 219 -12.83 7.70 -8.63
CA ARG A 219 -14.15 7.19 -8.29
C ARG A 219 -14.81 6.51 -9.48
N PHE A 220 -15.69 5.55 -9.20
CA PHE A 220 -16.62 5.06 -10.21
C PHE A 220 -17.47 6.17 -10.80
N GLY A 221 -17.77 6.06 -12.09
CA GLY A 221 -18.48 7.10 -12.84
C GLY A 221 -17.55 8.19 -13.40
N SER A 222 -16.29 8.24 -12.98
CA SER A 222 -15.29 9.14 -13.56
C SER A 222 -14.95 8.72 -14.99
N LYS A 223 -15.12 9.62 -15.96
CA LYS A 223 -14.67 9.38 -17.34
C LYS A 223 -13.16 9.58 -17.44
N LEU A 224 -12.46 8.60 -18.00
CA LEU A 224 -11.00 8.67 -18.21
C LEU A 224 -10.68 8.88 -19.68
N SER A 225 -9.73 9.76 -19.96
CA SER A 225 -9.11 9.84 -21.29
C SER A 225 -8.22 8.63 -21.54
N ARG A 226 -7.95 8.32 -22.81
CA ARG A 226 -7.06 7.22 -23.19
C ARG A 226 -5.68 7.32 -22.52
N LYS A 227 -5.09 8.52 -22.50
CA LYS A 227 -3.80 8.78 -21.81
C LYS A 227 -3.85 8.50 -20.31
N GLN A 228 -4.96 8.83 -19.64
CA GLN A 228 -5.13 8.53 -18.20
C GLN A 228 -5.24 7.02 -17.95
N MET A 229 -5.97 6.30 -18.80
CA MET A 229 -6.08 4.85 -18.70
C MET A 229 -4.72 4.18 -18.91
N GLU A 230 -4.00 4.54 -19.99
CA GLU A 230 -2.65 4.02 -20.28
C GLU A 230 -1.68 4.30 -19.13
N LYS A 231 -1.69 5.52 -18.59
CA LYS A 231 -0.87 5.87 -17.42
C LYS A 231 -1.20 4.99 -16.22
N LEU A 232 -2.48 4.80 -15.91
CA LEU A 232 -2.92 3.98 -14.77
C LEU A 232 -2.46 2.53 -14.90
N ILE A 233 -2.55 1.93 -16.09
CA ILE A 233 -2.07 0.56 -16.32
C ILE A 233 -0.56 0.46 -16.17
N ILE A 234 0.20 1.44 -16.69
CA ILE A 234 1.65 1.50 -16.52
C ILE A 234 2.02 1.61 -15.04
N GLU A 235 1.37 2.49 -14.28
CA GLU A 235 1.59 2.66 -12.84
C GLU A 235 1.22 1.40 -12.07
N LEU A 236 0.09 0.76 -12.40
CA LEU A 236 -0.32 -0.52 -11.80
C LEU A 236 0.75 -1.59 -12.05
N SER A 237 1.28 -1.71 -13.27
CA SER A 237 2.34 -2.69 -13.61
C SER A 237 3.68 -2.45 -12.88
N ARG A 238 3.82 -1.34 -12.15
CA ARG A 238 5.01 -1.05 -11.33
C ARG A 238 4.78 -1.38 -9.85
N CYS A 239 3.55 -1.68 -9.45
CA CYS A 239 3.22 -2.12 -8.11
C CYS A 239 3.82 -3.51 -7.83
N ARG A 240 4.13 -3.77 -6.56
CA ARG A 240 4.56 -5.06 -6.04
C ARG A 240 3.42 -6.09 -6.11
N ILE A 241 2.19 -5.67 -5.84
CA ILE A 241 1.01 -6.56 -5.81
C ILE A 241 -0.11 -5.98 -6.70
N PRO A 242 0.10 -5.92 -8.03
CA PRO A 242 -0.82 -5.23 -8.95
C PRO A 242 -2.18 -5.91 -9.09
N PHE A 243 -2.28 -7.20 -8.78
CA PHE A 243 -3.50 -8.01 -8.95
C PHE A 243 -4.41 -8.06 -7.73
N GLN A 244 -4.05 -7.36 -6.65
CA GLN A 244 -4.81 -7.30 -5.41
C GLN A 244 -5.03 -5.85 -5.00
N CYS A 245 -6.26 -5.43 -4.71
CA CYS A 245 -6.56 -4.09 -4.24
C CYS A 245 -6.08 -3.92 -2.79
N ALA A 246 -6.09 -2.68 -2.28
CA ALA A 246 -5.69 -2.40 -0.90
C ALA A 246 -6.39 -3.31 0.13
N HIS A 247 -7.68 -3.58 -0.10
CA HIS A 247 -8.54 -4.39 0.77
C HIS A 247 -8.56 -5.90 0.46
N GLY A 248 -7.68 -6.38 -0.44
CA GLY A 248 -7.51 -7.80 -0.70
C GLY A 248 -8.32 -8.41 -1.86
N ARG A 249 -9.19 -7.65 -2.53
CA ARG A 249 -9.98 -8.10 -3.69
C ARG A 249 -9.16 -8.08 -4.99
N PRO A 250 -9.50 -8.86 -6.03
CA PRO A 250 -8.84 -8.74 -7.32
C PRO A 250 -8.97 -7.33 -7.93
N THR A 251 -7.89 -6.78 -8.48
CA THR A 251 -7.93 -5.49 -9.23
C THR A 251 -8.37 -5.66 -10.67
N CYS A 252 -8.25 -6.86 -11.22
CA CYS A 252 -8.66 -7.17 -12.58
C CYS A 252 -9.25 -8.57 -12.66
N THR A 253 -10.05 -8.80 -13.69
CA THR A 253 -10.62 -10.10 -14.04
C THR A 253 -10.43 -10.38 -15.52
N LEU A 254 -10.22 -11.65 -15.85
CA LEU A 254 -10.36 -12.14 -17.23
C LEU A 254 -11.84 -12.03 -17.62
N ILE A 255 -12.10 -11.50 -18.82
CA ILE A 255 -13.44 -11.44 -19.43
C ILE A 255 -13.60 -12.54 -20.46
N LYS A 256 -12.60 -12.72 -21.32
CA LYS A 256 -12.65 -13.69 -22.42
C LYS A 256 -11.27 -13.99 -22.99
N ILE A 257 -11.07 -15.24 -23.39
CA ILE A 257 -9.97 -15.69 -24.25
C ILE A 257 -10.41 -15.61 -25.72
N THR A 258 -9.54 -15.14 -26.61
CA THR A 258 -9.83 -15.08 -28.04
C THR A 258 -8.64 -15.54 -28.90
N ASP A 259 -8.94 -16.33 -29.92
CA ASP A 259 -7.95 -16.88 -30.86
C ASP A 259 -7.64 -15.92 -32.02
N LYS A 260 -8.27 -14.73 -32.02
CA LYS A 260 -8.19 -13.75 -33.10
C LYS A 260 -7.30 -12.59 -32.66
N GLU A 261 -6.29 -12.27 -33.48
CA GLU A 261 -5.58 -11.00 -33.39
C GLU A 261 -6.58 -9.88 -33.72
N TYR A 262 -6.92 -9.04 -32.73
CA TYR A 262 -7.68 -7.82 -32.96
C TYR A 262 -6.68 -6.67 -33.22
N ASP A 263 -6.45 -6.38 -34.51
CA ASP A 263 -5.76 -5.18 -34.99
C ASP A 263 -6.41 -3.89 -34.46
#